data_AF-A0A916ZCP4-F1
#
_entry.id   AF-A0A916ZCP4-F1
#
_cell.length_a   1.000
_cell.length_b   1.000
_cell.length_c   1.000
_cell.angle_alpha   90.00
_cell.angle_beta   90.00
_cell.angle_gamma   90.00
#
_symmetry.space_group_name_H-M   'P 1'
#
loop_
_entity.id
_entity.type
_entity.pdbx_description
1 polymer ?
#
loop_
_entity_poly.entity_id
_entity_poly.type
_entity_poly.pdbx_seq_one_letter_code
_entity_poly.pdbx_strand_id
1 'polypeptide(L)'
;MPDEPRETKSVPDLLTGLIRETTDLVRTEAQLLRSEVSDKFAQLQVAGGSLVAGAICLLVALLTLTAALVTAVSKIGDPDIGPGWAALIVGVVIAVIGAALLAKGRRDLEPVDLAPSRTARQLGEDTKVVKGQLR
;
A
#
# COMPACT_ATOMS: atom_id res chain seq x y z
N MET A 1 -13.18 -69.44 -15.33
CA MET A 1 -12.84 -68.07 -14.92
C MET A 1 -13.29 -67.17 -16.06
N PRO A 2 -14.24 -66.25 -15.86
CA PRO A 2 -14.56 -65.25 -16.87
C PRO A 2 -13.45 -64.20 -16.90
N ASP A 3 -12.98 -63.88 -18.11
CA ASP A 3 -11.95 -62.88 -18.36
C ASP A 3 -12.44 -61.48 -17.92
N GLU A 4 -11.79 -60.89 -16.92
CA GLU A 4 -11.99 -59.48 -16.60
C GLU A 4 -11.36 -58.61 -17.69
N PRO A 5 -12.13 -57.73 -18.35
CA PRO A 5 -11.57 -56.78 -19.30
C PRO A 5 -10.64 -55.84 -18.52
N ARG A 6 -9.33 -55.94 -18.78
CA ARG A 6 -8.38 -54.92 -18.35
C ARG A 6 -8.72 -53.64 -19.12
N GLU A 7 -9.48 -52.75 -18.47
CA GLU A 7 -9.68 -51.37 -18.91
C GLU A 7 -8.32 -50.68 -18.97
N THR A 8 -7.68 -50.78 -20.13
CA THR A 8 -6.52 -49.97 -20.47
C THR A 8 -7.06 -48.56 -20.63
N LYS A 9 -6.97 -47.75 -19.56
CA LYS A 9 -7.27 -46.31 -19.62
C LYS A 9 -6.59 -45.75 -20.86
N SER A 10 -7.41 -45.39 -21.84
CA SER A 10 -6.91 -44.93 -23.12
C SER A 10 -6.25 -43.56 -22.92
N VAL A 11 -5.23 -43.22 -23.71
CA VAL A 11 -4.55 -41.91 -23.68
C VAL A 11 -5.53 -40.70 -23.63
N PRO A 12 -6.71 -40.74 -24.29
CA PRO A 12 -7.74 -39.70 -24.15
C PRO A 12 -8.35 -39.59 -22.74
N ASP A 13 -8.51 -40.70 -22.01
CA ASP A 13 -9.05 -40.68 -20.63
C ASP A 13 -8.08 -40.04 -19.64
N LEU A 14 -6.77 -40.25 -19.84
CA LEU A 14 -5.74 -39.62 -19.01
C LEU A 14 -5.64 -38.11 -19.25
N LEU A 15 -5.75 -37.66 -20.50
CA LEU A 15 -5.83 -36.22 -20.82
C LEU A 15 -7.08 -35.59 -20.22
N THR A 16 -8.22 -36.27 -20.31
CA THR A 16 -9.49 -35.80 -19.75
C THR A 16 -9.43 -35.73 -18.22
N GLY A 17 -8.74 -36.68 -17.59
CA GLY A 17 -8.41 -36.67 -16.16
C GLY A 17 -7.54 -35.48 -15.76
N LEU A 18 -6.42 -35.26 -16.46
CA LEU A 18 -5.53 -34.12 -16.18
C LEU A 18 -6.25 -32.78 -16.33
N ILE A 19 -6.99 -32.55 -17.43
CA ILE A 19 -7.71 -31.28 -17.65
C ILE A 19 -8.70 -30.99 -16.52
N ARG A 20 -9.39 -32.01 -16.02
CA ARG A 20 -10.28 -31.88 -14.85
C ARG A 20 -9.49 -31.51 -13.60
N GLU A 21 -8.38 -32.19 -13.33
CA GLU A 21 -7.53 -31.90 -12.18
C GLU A 21 -6.92 -30.50 -12.22
N THR A 22 -6.45 -30.03 -13.38
CA THR A 22 -5.93 -28.66 -13.53
C THR A 22 -7.02 -27.61 -13.35
N THR A 23 -8.24 -27.90 -13.85
CA THR A 23 -9.40 -27.00 -13.68
C THR A 23 -9.81 -26.91 -12.21
N ASP A 24 -9.81 -28.04 -11.50
CA ASP A 24 -10.11 -28.09 -10.07
C ASP A 24 -9.03 -27.36 -9.26
N LEU A 25 -7.74 -27.53 -9.60
CA LEU A 25 -6.64 -26.83 -8.92
C LEU A 25 -6.70 -25.32 -9.10
N VAL A 26 -6.94 -24.84 -10.33
CA VAL A 26 -7.11 -23.40 -10.62
C VAL A 26 -8.32 -22.83 -9.88
N ARG A 27 -9.41 -23.59 -9.78
CA ARG A 27 -10.60 -23.17 -9.02
C ARG A 27 -10.29 -23.07 -7.53
N THR A 28 -9.52 -24.01 -6.99
CA THR A 28 -9.08 -24.00 -5.59
C THR A 28 -8.12 -22.85 -5.29
N GLU A 29 -7.11 -22.62 -6.13
CA GLU A 29 -6.21 -21.46 -5.99
C GLU A 29 -6.97 -20.14 -6.09
N ALA A 30 -7.95 -20.03 -7.00
CA ALA A 30 -8.79 -18.84 -7.11
C ALA A 30 -9.65 -18.61 -5.85
N GLN A 31 -10.16 -19.68 -5.23
CA GLN A 31 -10.90 -19.58 -3.96
C GLN A 31 -10.00 -19.15 -2.80
N LEU A 32 -8.79 -19.72 -2.71
CA LEU A 32 -7.79 -19.36 -1.70
C LEU A 32 -7.27 -17.93 -1.87
N LEU A 33 -6.95 -17.52 -3.10
CA LEU A 33 -6.59 -16.14 -3.41
C LEU A 33 -7.71 -15.19 -3.02
N ARG A 34 -8.96 -15.53 -3.35
CA ARG A 34 -10.12 -14.71 -2.98
C ARG A 34 -10.26 -14.59 -1.46
N SER A 35 -10.06 -15.66 -0.70
CA SER A 35 -10.12 -15.59 0.77
C SER A 35 -8.97 -14.76 1.34
N GLU A 36 -7.74 -14.94 0.86
CA GLU A 36 -6.59 -14.17 1.34
C GLU A 36 -6.72 -12.68 1.00
N VAL A 37 -7.22 -12.35 -0.20
CA VAL A 37 -7.55 -10.97 -0.58
C VAL A 37 -8.64 -10.42 0.34
N SER A 38 -9.72 -11.18 0.59
CA SER A 38 -10.80 -10.77 1.49
C SER A 38 -10.31 -10.53 2.92
N ASP A 39 -9.44 -11.40 3.45
CA ASP A 39 -8.86 -11.27 4.79
C ASP A 39 -7.94 -10.05 4.87
N LYS A 40 -7.09 -9.83 3.86
CA LYS A 40 -6.26 -8.61 3.75
C LYS A 40 -7.11 -7.35 3.67
N PHE A 41 -8.21 -7.36 2.93
CA PHE A 41 -9.17 -6.25 2.87
C PHE A 41 -9.87 -6.01 4.20
N ALA A 42 -10.33 -7.06 4.89
CA ALA A 42 -10.95 -6.94 6.20
C ALA A 42 -9.95 -6.39 7.23
N GLN A 43 -8.70 -6.84 7.19
CA GLN A 43 -7.64 -6.31 8.05
C GLN A 43 -7.32 -4.85 7.74
N LEU A 44 -7.25 -4.46 6.46
CA LEU A 44 -7.12 -3.07 6.02
C LEU A 44 -8.31 -2.21 6.44
N GLN A 45 -9.54 -2.75 6.43
CA GLN A 45 -10.74 -2.04 6.85
C GLN A 45 -10.73 -1.76 8.36
N VAL A 46 -10.40 -2.77 9.17
CA VAL A 46 -10.28 -2.61 10.63
C VAL A 46 -9.13 -1.67 11.00
N ALA A 47 -7.96 -1.84 10.36
CA ALA A 47 -6.80 -0.97 10.56
C ALA A 47 -7.07 0.46 10.06
N GLY A 48 -7.82 0.61 8.97
CA GLY A 48 -8.23 1.92 8.46
C GLY A 48 -9.16 2.66 9.41
N GLY A 49 -10.12 1.95 10.02
CA GLY A 49 -11.03 2.54 11.02
C GLY A 49 -10.30 3.07 12.26
N SER A 50 -9.39 2.28 12.84
CA SER A 50 -8.62 2.70 14.01
C SER A 50 -7.61 3.81 13.69
N LEU A 51 -7.03 3.82 12.48
CA LEU A 51 -6.15 4.88 12.02
C LEU A 51 -6.90 6.23 11.90
N VAL A 52 -8.09 6.23 11.31
CA VAL A 52 -8.92 7.44 11.19
C VAL A 52 -9.36 7.95 12.57
N ALA A 53 -9.83 7.06 13.43
CA ALA A 53 -10.21 7.42 14.81
C ALA A 53 -9.02 8.01 15.58
N GLY A 54 -7.84 7.36 15.50
CA GLY A 54 -6.61 7.86 16.09
C GLY A 54 -6.19 9.22 15.55
N ALA A 55 -6.29 9.44 14.23
CA ALA A 55 -6.00 10.72 13.60
C ALA A 55 -6.94 11.84 14.12
N ILE A 56 -8.23 11.55 14.29
CA ILE A 56 -9.20 12.50 14.87
C ILE A 56 -8.83 12.81 16.33
N CYS A 57 -8.54 11.80 17.15
CA CYS A 57 -8.10 12.01 18.52
C CYS A 57 -6.84 12.88 18.62
N LEU A 58 -5.84 12.61 17.79
CA LEU A 58 -4.62 13.42 17.72
C LEU A 58 -4.90 14.85 17.26
N LEU A 59 -5.82 15.05 16.30
CA LEU A 59 -6.22 16.38 15.86
C LEU A 59 -6.87 17.17 17.01
N VAL A 60 -7.81 16.57 17.74
CA VAL A 60 -8.46 17.20 18.90
C VAL A 60 -7.43 17.55 19.99
N ALA A 61 -6.51 16.61 20.29
CA ALA A 61 -5.42 16.84 21.23
C ALA A 61 -4.52 18.00 20.79
N LEU A 62 -4.14 18.05 19.51
CA LEU A 62 -3.31 19.12 18.94
C LEU A 62 -3.99 20.48 19.04
N LEU A 63 -5.28 20.58 18.73
CA LEU A 63 -6.06 21.82 18.86
C LEU A 63 -6.11 22.29 20.32
N THR A 64 -6.32 21.35 21.25
CA THR A 64 -6.37 21.63 22.69
C THR A 64 -5.01 22.11 23.21
N LEU A 65 -3.92 21.43 22.81
CA LEU A 65 -2.55 21.81 23.14
C LEU A 65 -2.18 23.16 22.53
N THR A 66 -2.62 23.46 21.32
CA THR A 66 -2.39 24.75 20.68
C THR A 66 -3.06 25.88 21.47
N ALA A 67 -4.31 25.71 21.88
CA ALA A 67 -5.01 26.70 22.70
C ALA A 67 -4.33 26.91 24.07
N ALA A 68 -3.89 25.81 24.71
CA ALA A 68 -3.13 25.88 25.95
C ALA A 68 -1.79 26.61 25.76
N LEU A 69 -1.07 26.33 24.67
CA LEU A 69 0.20 26.96 24.34
C LEU A 69 0.03 28.46 24.07
N VAL A 70 -1.01 28.86 23.32
CA VAL A 70 -1.33 30.28 23.11
C VAL A 70 -1.59 30.99 24.44
N THR A 71 -2.35 30.36 25.34
CA THR A 71 -2.64 30.92 26.67
C THR A 71 -1.39 31.01 27.55
N ALA A 72 -0.46 30.07 27.42
CA ALA A 72 0.81 30.11 28.11
C ALA A 72 1.70 31.24 27.57
N VAL A 73 1.83 31.33 26.25
CA VAL A 73 2.67 32.34 25.57
C VAL A 73 2.11 33.75 25.75
N SER A 74 0.79 33.91 25.84
CA SER A 74 0.17 35.23 26.02
C SER A 74 0.56 35.91 27.34
N LYS A 75 1.00 35.13 28.34
CA LYS A 75 1.40 35.59 29.68
C LYS A 75 2.93 35.75 29.82
N ILE A 76 3.66 35.71 28.70
CA ILE A 76 5.10 35.92 28.69
C ILE A 76 5.37 37.39 28.37
N GLY A 77 6.28 38.01 29.14
CA GLY A 77 6.71 39.41 28.96
C GLY A 77 6.17 40.34 30.05
N ASP A 78 6.65 41.60 30.04
CA ASP A 78 6.12 42.66 30.87
C ASP A 78 6.07 43.98 30.05
N PRO A 79 4.89 44.45 29.62
CA PRO A 79 3.57 43.84 29.81
C PRO A 79 3.36 42.57 28.96
N ASP A 80 2.34 41.78 29.30
CA ASP A 80 1.92 40.58 28.58
C ASP A 80 1.78 40.81 27.06
N ILE A 81 2.31 39.89 26.25
CA ILE A 81 2.21 39.92 24.77
C ILE A 81 0.74 39.88 24.29
N GLY A 82 -0.16 39.34 25.11
CA GLY A 82 -1.58 39.24 24.82
C GLY A 82 -1.95 38.07 23.89
N PRO A 83 -3.24 37.65 23.89
CA PRO A 83 -3.65 36.41 23.25
C PRO A 83 -3.57 36.45 21.71
N GLY A 84 -3.77 37.61 21.09
CA GLY A 84 -3.73 37.75 19.63
C GLY A 84 -2.33 37.52 19.05
N TRP A 85 -1.32 38.17 19.63
CA TRP A 85 0.07 38.00 19.19
C TRP A 85 0.63 36.63 19.53
N ALA A 86 0.26 36.08 20.70
CA ALA A 86 0.61 34.70 21.05
C ALA A 86 0.04 33.69 20.05
N ALA A 87 -1.23 33.84 19.65
CA ALA A 87 -1.87 32.99 18.64
C ALA A 87 -1.16 33.08 17.28
N LEU A 88 -0.75 34.28 16.87
CA LEU A 88 -0.04 34.50 15.62
C LEU A 88 1.33 33.81 15.62
N ILE A 89 2.12 33.98 16.68
CA ILE A 89 3.46 33.38 16.80
C ILE A 89 3.34 31.84 16.81
N VAL A 90 2.49 31.29 17.67
CA VAL A 90 2.29 29.84 17.77
C VAL A 90 1.77 29.27 16.44
N GLY A 91 0.81 29.95 15.81
CA GLY A 91 0.27 29.55 14.52
C GLY A 91 1.33 29.50 13.42
N VAL A 92 2.22 30.50 13.35
CA VAL A 92 3.33 30.52 12.38
C VAL A 92 4.29 29.35 12.64
N VAL A 93 4.66 29.08 13.89
CA VAL A 93 5.54 27.95 14.24
C VAL A 93 4.92 26.62 13.79
N ILE A 94 3.64 26.39 14.09
CA ILE A 94 2.92 25.17 13.68
C ILE A 94 2.83 25.09 12.16
N ALA A 95 2.55 26.20 11.46
CA ALA A 95 2.46 26.24 10.00
C ALA A 95 3.80 25.86 9.34
N VAL A 96 4.93 26.35 9.85
CA VAL A 96 6.27 26.01 9.36
C VAL A 96 6.55 24.51 9.55
N ILE A 97 6.26 23.96 10.73
CA ILE A 97 6.42 22.53 11.01
C ILE A 97 5.54 21.70 10.05
N GLY A 98 4.27 22.09 9.88
CA GLY A 98 3.34 21.43 8.97
C GLY A 98 3.80 21.45 7.52
N ALA A 99 4.30 22.58 7.03
CA ALA A 99 4.85 22.70 5.69
C ALA A 99 6.09 21.80 5.49
N ALA A 100 6.98 21.74 6.47
CA ALA A 100 8.16 20.87 6.43
C ALA A 100 7.78 19.37 6.41
N LEU A 101 6.83 18.96 7.23
CA LEU A 101 6.31 17.59 7.25
C LEU A 101 5.62 17.23 5.93
N LEU A 102 4.83 18.14 5.37
CA LEU A 102 4.18 17.92 4.08
C LEU A 102 5.22 17.79 2.95
N ALA A 103 6.24 18.64 2.95
CA ALA A 103 7.33 18.55 1.99
C ALA A 103 8.10 17.22 2.12
N LYS A 104 8.37 16.76 3.34
CA LYS A 104 8.99 15.45 3.59
C LYS A 104 8.09 14.31 3.11
N GLY A 105 6.82 14.30 3.50
CA GLY A 105 5.87 13.25 3.12
C GLY A 105 5.70 13.15 1.61
N ARG A 106 5.66 14.28 0.89
CA ARG A 106 5.62 14.28 -0.58
C ARG A 106 6.86 13.65 -1.20
N ARG A 107 8.05 13.89 -0.64
CA ARG A 107 9.31 13.26 -1.10
C ARG A 107 9.35 11.77 -0.79
N ASP A 108 8.84 11.37 0.37
CA ASP A 108 8.82 9.97 0.80
C ASP A 108 7.78 9.15 0.00
N LEU A 109 6.73 9.81 -0.51
CA LEU A 109 5.72 9.23 -1.40
C LEU A 109 6.06 9.37 -2.89
N GLU A 110 7.08 10.15 -3.23
CA GLU A 110 7.57 10.22 -4.60
C GLU A 110 8.07 8.81 -4.95
N PRO A 111 7.50 8.15 -5.97
CA PRO A 111 7.91 6.80 -6.32
C PRO A 111 9.38 6.87 -6.73
N VAL A 112 10.27 6.54 -5.79
CA VAL A 112 11.69 6.35 -6.03
C VAL A 112 11.77 5.45 -7.24
N ASP A 113 12.32 6.01 -8.31
CA ASP A 113 12.50 5.45 -9.64
C ASP A 113 12.58 3.91 -9.63
N LEU A 114 11.41 3.27 -9.65
CA LEU A 114 11.27 1.82 -9.85
C LEU A 114 11.44 1.49 -11.33
N ALA A 115 11.92 2.44 -12.16
CA ALA A 115 12.49 2.12 -13.45
C ALA A 115 13.65 1.16 -13.19
N PRO A 116 13.51 -0.14 -13.52
CA PRO A 116 14.57 -1.10 -13.26
C PRO A 116 15.66 -0.78 -14.28
N SER A 117 16.65 0.03 -13.87
CA SER A 117 17.77 0.43 -14.72
C SER A 117 18.56 -0.78 -15.25
N ARG A 118 18.41 -1.94 -14.60
CA ARG A 118 18.95 -3.22 -15.05
C ARG A 118 18.03 -4.00 -16.01
N THR A 119 16.72 -4.06 -15.77
CA THR A 119 15.80 -4.87 -16.59
C THR A 119 15.52 -4.24 -17.96
N ALA A 120 15.44 -2.91 -18.04
CA ALA A 120 15.24 -2.22 -19.32
C ALA A 120 16.42 -2.42 -20.29
N ARG A 121 17.64 -2.61 -19.76
CA ARG A 121 18.85 -2.80 -20.57
C ARG A 121 18.94 -4.20 -21.18
N GLN A 122 18.40 -5.22 -20.51
CA GLN A 122 18.38 -6.60 -21.02
C GLN A 122 17.31 -6.81 -22.10
N LEU A 123 16.14 -6.16 -21.98
CA LEU A 123 15.09 -6.19 -23.00
C LEU A 123 15.53 -5.56 -24.34
N GLY A 124 16.44 -4.58 -24.30
CA GLY A 124 17.01 -3.93 -25.48
C GLY A 124 18.09 -4.73 -26.22
N GLU A 125 18.73 -5.72 -25.56
CA GLU A 125 19.69 -6.62 -26.22
C GLU A 125 19.01 -7.78 -26.94
N ASP A 126 17.94 -8.34 -26.39
CA ASP A 126 17.19 -9.44 -27.02
C ASP A 126 16.58 -9.03 -28.38
N THR A 127 16.16 -7.77 -28.52
CA THR A 127 15.63 -7.26 -29.80
C THR A 127 16.71 -7.15 -30.89
N LYS A 128 17.99 -7.05 -30.52
CA LYS A 128 19.10 -7.03 -31.49
C LYS A 128 19.44 -8.44 -31.99
N VAL A 129 19.29 -9.46 -31.14
CA VAL A 129 19.54 -10.86 -31.51
C VAL A 129 18.48 -11.39 -32.47
N VAL A 130 17.20 -11.05 -32.26
CA VAL A 130 16.10 -11.45 -33.17
C VAL A 130 16.21 -10.77 -34.54
N LYS A 131 16.69 -9.51 -34.61
CA LYS A 131 16.95 -8.82 -35.89
C LYS A 131 18.18 -9.35 -36.64
N GLY A 132 19.08 -10.08 -35.98
CA GLY A 132 20.26 -10.68 -36.59
C GLY A 132 19.98 -11.99 -37.35
N GLN A 133 18.87 -12.67 -37.06
CA GLN A 133 18.52 -13.96 -37.70
C GLN A 133 17.61 -13.83 -38.94
N LEU A 134 17.29 -12.62 -39.39
CA LEU A 134 16.49 -12.35 -40.58
C LEU A 134 17.32 -11.76 -41.74
N ARG A 135 18.63 -12.02 -41.78
CA ARG A 135 19.50 -11.75 -42.93
C ARG A 135 20.29 -12.98 -43.32
#